data_AF-A0A954JTR8-F1
#
_entry.id   AF-A0A954JTR8-F1
#
_cell.length_a   1.000
_cell.length_b   1.000
_cell.length_c   1.000
_cell.angle_alpha   90.00
_cell.angle_beta   90.00
_cell.angle_gamma   90.00
#
_symmetry.space_group_name_H-M   'P 1'
#
loop_
_entity.id
_entity.type
_entity.pdbx_description
1 polymer ?
#
loop_
_entity_poly.entity_id
_entity_poly.type
_entity_poly.pdbx_seq_one_letter_code
_entity_poly.pdbx_strand_id
1 'polypeptide(L)'
;ISAVKALLEKTDGVEMVLDRSQQAEFGIDHERSGELVVIAAPGAWFTYYFWLDDSLAPDYARTVDIHRKPGYDPVELFIDPDIRFPKLRIANRLARKILGFRYYMDLTSLDATLVKGSHGRLPLPGKEEAEAPVFICSSKAIERDEIPMTAVKEMLLELQFGK
;
A
#
# COMPACT_ATOMS: atom_id res chain seq x y z
N ILE A 1 5.13 8.17 -23.86
CA ILE A 1 5.59 8.06 -22.46
C ILE A 1 6.23 9.35 -21.91
N SER A 2 7.13 10.05 -22.65
CA SER A 2 7.89 11.19 -22.11
C SER A 2 7.03 12.37 -21.60
N ALA A 3 5.95 12.71 -22.30
CA ALA A 3 5.03 13.74 -21.83
C ALA A 3 4.32 13.38 -20.51
N VAL A 4 4.05 12.09 -20.29
CA VAL A 4 3.45 11.57 -19.05
C VAL A 4 4.47 11.60 -17.92
N LYS A 5 5.72 11.18 -18.17
CA LYS A 5 6.83 11.29 -17.20
C LYS A 5 7.00 12.74 -16.73
N ALA A 6 7.09 13.69 -17.66
CA ALA A 6 7.23 15.11 -17.35
C ALA A 6 6.02 15.71 -16.61
N LEU A 7 4.82 15.16 -16.80
CA LEU A 7 3.63 15.55 -16.03
C LEU A 7 3.74 15.03 -14.59
N LEU A 8 4.07 13.74 -14.42
CA LEU A 8 4.20 13.11 -13.11
C LEU A 8 5.32 13.73 -12.27
N GLU A 9 6.46 14.07 -12.88
CA GLU A 9 7.59 14.76 -12.22
C GLU A 9 7.21 16.15 -11.68
N LYS A 10 6.12 16.75 -12.19
CA LYS A 10 5.62 18.06 -11.72
C LYS A 10 4.43 17.94 -10.78
N THR A 11 3.96 16.72 -10.49
CA THR A 11 2.82 16.50 -9.61
C THR A 11 3.27 16.54 -8.16
N ASP A 12 2.66 17.41 -7.37
CA ASP A 12 2.91 17.48 -5.93
C ASP A 12 2.70 16.10 -5.26
N GLY A 13 3.65 15.71 -4.39
CA GLY A 13 3.63 14.41 -3.72
C GLY A 13 4.28 13.27 -4.50
N VAL A 14 4.80 13.51 -5.72
CA VAL A 14 5.67 12.58 -6.44
C VAL A 14 7.14 12.92 -6.17
N GLU A 15 7.94 11.95 -5.72
CA GLU A 15 9.39 12.09 -5.50
C GLU A 15 10.17 11.71 -6.77
N MET A 16 9.86 10.54 -7.32
CA MET A 16 10.62 9.95 -8.43
C MET A 16 9.69 9.35 -9.47
N VAL A 17 10.09 9.47 -10.74
CA VAL A 17 9.45 8.82 -11.88
C VAL A 17 10.51 8.05 -12.64
N LEU A 18 10.54 6.74 -12.44
CA LEU A 18 11.55 5.84 -12.96
C LEU A 18 11.13 5.30 -14.33
N ASP A 19 11.89 5.65 -15.36
CA ASP A 19 11.84 4.93 -16.64
C ASP A 19 12.61 3.59 -16.55
N ARG A 20 12.65 2.82 -17.65
CA ARG A 20 13.30 1.51 -17.69
C ARG A 20 14.76 1.53 -17.27
N SER A 21 15.54 2.51 -17.74
CA SER A 21 16.95 2.64 -17.34
C SER A 21 17.09 2.88 -15.84
N GLN A 22 16.27 3.77 -15.28
CA GLN A 22 16.29 4.06 -13.86
C GLN A 22 15.76 2.88 -13.02
N GLN A 23 14.74 2.16 -13.50
CA GLN A 23 14.25 0.93 -12.86
C GLN A 23 15.34 -0.14 -12.74
N ALA A 24 16.27 -0.22 -13.70
CA ALA A 24 17.39 -1.16 -13.65
C ALA A 24 18.35 -0.85 -12.50
N GLU A 25 18.57 0.43 -12.17
CA GLU A 25 19.39 0.87 -11.02
C GLU A 25 18.80 0.40 -9.68
N PHE A 26 17.47 0.27 -9.60
CA PHE A 26 16.74 -0.25 -8.44
C PHE A 26 16.52 -1.77 -8.49
N GLY A 27 17.00 -2.46 -9.53
CA GLY A 27 16.80 -3.90 -9.71
C GLY A 27 15.35 -4.31 -9.99
N ILE A 28 14.52 -3.39 -10.49
CA ILE A 28 13.09 -3.61 -10.77
C ILE A 28 12.74 -3.50 -12.26
N ASP A 29 13.73 -3.46 -13.14
CA ASP A 29 13.50 -3.57 -14.59
C ASP A 29 13.09 -5.01 -14.97
N HIS A 30 11.80 -5.30 -14.81
CA HIS A 30 11.19 -6.60 -15.09
C HIS A 30 10.06 -6.42 -16.10
N GLU A 31 9.80 -7.42 -16.95
CA GLU A 31 8.65 -7.43 -17.88
C GLU A 31 7.28 -7.15 -17.23
N ARG A 32 7.14 -7.36 -15.90
CA ARG A 32 5.91 -7.10 -15.14
C ARG A 32 5.85 -5.69 -14.54
N SER A 33 6.94 -4.95 -14.61
CA SER A 33 6.98 -3.53 -14.25
C SER A 33 6.33 -2.69 -15.35
N GLY A 34 5.66 -1.61 -14.96
CA GLY A 34 5.11 -0.65 -15.90
C GLY A 34 6.19 0.08 -16.70
N GLU A 35 5.79 0.77 -17.77
CA GLU A 35 6.69 1.64 -18.53
C GLU A 35 7.30 2.74 -17.66
N LEU A 36 6.59 3.17 -16.62
CA LEU A 36 7.03 4.05 -15.56
C LEU A 36 6.69 3.44 -14.20
N VAL A 37 7.59 3.61 -13.23
CA VAL A 37 7.33 3.34 -11.81
C VAL A 37 7.45 4.66 -11.05
N VAL A 38 6.47 4.97 -10.21
CA VAL A 38 6.40 6.25 -9.49
C VAL A 38 6.57 6.01 -8.01
N ILE A 39 7.42 6.81 -7.37
CA ILE A 39 7.64 6.78 -5.92
C ILE A 39 7.06 8.08 -5.35
N ALA A 40 6.20 7.94 -4.35
CA ALA A 40 5.61 9.09 -3.65
C ALA A 40 6.62 9.75 -2.70
N ALA A 41 6.54 11.06 -2.57
CA ALA A 41 7.32 11.83 -1.59
C ALA A 41 6.99 11.42 -0.14
N PRO A 42 7.92 11.56 0.82
CA PRO A 42 7.66 11.34 2.23
C PRO A 42 6.37 12.03 2.69
N GLY A 43 5.51 11.29 3.40
CA GLY A 43 4.19 11.80 3.82
C GLY A 43 3.10 11.75 2.76
N ALA A 44 3.41 11.36 1.52
CA ALA A 44 2.43 11.13 0.45
C ALA A 44 2.27 9.63 0.14
N TRP A 45 1.15 9.28 -0.51
CA TRP A 45 0.85 7.95 -1.03
C TRP A 45 -0.13 8.07 -2.21
N PHE A 46 -0.22 7.03 -3.05
CA PHE A 46 -1.10 7.02 -4.23
C PHE A 46 -2.38 6.20 -3.97
N THR A 47 -3.53 6.80 -4.26
CA THR A 47 -4.82 6.09 -4.30
C THR A 47 -4.97 5.33 -5.61
N TYR A 48 -5.75 4.25 -5.63
CA TYR A 48 -6.07 3.54 -6.89
C TYR A 48 -7.22 4.19 -7.69
N TYR A 49 -7.84 5.24 -7.15
CA TYR A 49 -9.04 5.84 -7.72
C TYR A 49 -8.77 6.35 -9.13
N PHE A 50 -9.39 5.70 -10.11
CA PHE A 50 -9.26 6.05 -11.53
C PHE A 50 -10.43 6.93 -12.00
N TRP A 51 -11.37 7.24 -11.12
CA TRP A 51 -12.49 8.15 -11.36
C TRP A 51 -12.15 9.54 -10.81
N LEU A 52 -12.71 10.58 -11.44
CA LEU A 52 -12.53 11.97 -11.02
C LEU A 52 -13.73 12.54 -10.26
N ASP A 53 -14.87 11.85 -10.32
CA ASP A 53 -16.11 12.20 -9.64
C ASP A 53 -16.56 11.00 -8.80
N ASP A 54 -16.67 11.19 -7.49
CA ASP A 54 -17.11 10.16 -6.54
C ASP A 54 -18.53 9.67 -6.77
N SER A 55 -19.36 10.43 -7.51
CA SER A 55 -20.67 9.97 -7.96
C SER A 55 -20.58 8.83 -8.98
N LEU A 56 -19.44 8.72 -9.68
CA LEU A 56 -19.13 7.67 -10.66
C LEU A 56 -18.26 6.55 -10.06
N ALA A 57 -17.97 6.61 -8.76
CA ALA A 57 -17.22 5.59 -8.07
C ALA A 57 -17.93 4.22 -8.19
N PRO A 58 -17.20 3.14 -8.51
CA PRO A 58 -17.79 1.80 -8.54
C PRO A 58 -18.38 1.40 -7.19
N ASP A 59 -19.49 0.64 -7.19
CA ASP A 59 -20.15 0.18 -5.95
C ASP A 59 -19.18 -0.50 -4.96
N TYR A 60 -18.18 -1.23 -5.48
CA TYR A 60 -17.19 -1.93 -4.65
C TYR A 60 -16.25 -1.00 -3.90
N ALA A 61 -16.09 0.26 -4.32
CA ALA A 61 -15.14 1.21 -3.74
C ALA A 61 -15.48 1.50 -2.27
N ARG A 62 -16.77 1.50 -1.93
CA ARG A 62 -17.28 1.71 -0.56
C ARG A 62 -17.33 0.44 0.28
N THR A 63 -16.72 -0.66 -0.19
CA THR A 63 -16.75 -1.97 0.48
C THR A 63 -15.34 -2.53 0.66
N VAL A 64 -15.19 -3.53 1.52
CA VAL A 64 -14.00 -4.40 1.54
C VAL A 64 -14.21 -5.49 0.49
N ASP A 65 -13.58 -5.34 -0.69
CA ASP A 65 -13.73 -6.27 -1.83
C ASP A 65 -12.40 -6.50 -2.55
N ILE A 66 -11.62 -7.45 -2.01
CA ILE A 66 -10.28 -7.78 -2.50
C ILE A 66 -10.26 -8.38 -3.92
N HIS A 67 -11.41 -8.82 -4.44
CA HIS A 67 -11.49 -9.45 -5.76
C HIS A 67 -11.81 -8.47 -6.87
N ARG A 68 -12.46 -7.34 -6.53
CA ARG A 68 -12.84 -6.31 -7.51
C ARG A 68 -11.96 -5.07 -7.45
N LYS A 69 -11.40 -4.74 -6.28
CA LYS A 69 -10.46 -3.63 -6.17
C LYS A 69 -9.15 -4.00 -6.89
N PRO A 70 -8.57 -3.07 -7.68
CA PRO A 70 -7.33 -3.30 -8.41
C PRO A 70 -6.09 -3.41 -7.51
N GLY A 71 -6.23 -3.19 -6.21
CA GLY A 71 -5.19 -3.31 -5.21
C GLY A 71 -5.73 -3.15 -3.80
N TYR A 72 -4.83 -3.15 -2.83
CA TYR A 72 -5.16 -2.88 -1.43
C TYR A 72 -5.62 -1.42 -1.25
N ASP A 73 -6.72 -1.21 -0.54
CA ASP A 73 -7.29 0.11 -0.26
C ASP A 73 -7.22 0.39 1.25
N PRO A 74 -6.24 1.16 1.73
CA PRO A 74 -6.07 1.39 3.16
C PRO A 74 -7.24 2.16 3.80
N VAL A 75 -8.09 2.83 3.02
CA VAL A 75 -9.29 3.51 3.53
C VAL A 75 -10.30 2.50 4.10
N GLU A 76 -10.23 1.24 3.68
CA GLU A 76 -11.14 0.19 4.14
C GLU A 76 -10.97 -0.21 5.61
N LEU A 77 -9.87 0.23 6.24
CA LEU A 77 -9.66 0.11 7.69
C LEU A 77 -10.54 1.07 8.50
N PHE A 78 -11.16 2.05 7.86
CA PHE A 78 -11.95 3.09 8.50
C PHE A 78 -13.43 2.93 8.16
N ILE A 79 -14.28 3.13 9.17
CA ILE A 79 -15.70 3.36 8.93
C ILE A 79 -15.86 4.80 8.45
N ASP A 80 -16.59 4.96 7.35
CA ASP A 80 -16.87 6.25 6.74
C ASP A 80 -17.46 7.23 7.78
N PRO A 81 -16.75 8.33 8.13
CA PRO A 81 -17.14 9.24 9.19
C PRO A 81 -18.45 9.98 8.88
N ASP A 82 -18.83 10.09 7.61
CA ASP A 82 -20.08 10.74 7.19
C ASP A 82 -21.32 9.87 7.46
N ILE A 83 -21.13 8.61 7.88
CA ILE A 83 -22.23 7.74 8.30
C ILE A 83 -22.71 8.20 9.68
N ARG A 84 -23.85 8.91 9.70
CA ARG A 84 -24.46 9.43 10.94
C ARG A 84 -24.67 8.39 12.05
N PHE A 85 -25.06 7.17 11.71
CA PHE A 85 -25.32 6.08 12.67
C PHE A 85 -24.64 4.78 12.23
N PRO A 86 -23.32 4.63 12.38
CA PRO A 86 -22.57 3.54 11.78
C PRO A 86 -23.00 2.17 12.32
N LYS A 87 -23.23 2.07 13.64
CA LYS A 87 -23.74 0.84 14.28
C LYS A 87 -25.10 0.41 13.73
N LEU A 88 -25.99 1.36 13.44
CA LEU A 88 -27.31 1.06 12.88
C LEU A 88 -27.19 0.57 11.43
N ARG A 89 -26.35 1.22 10.61
CA ARG A 89 -26.07 0.76 9.24
C ARG A 89 -25.51 -0.66 9.25
N ILE A 90 -24.53 -0.94 10.10
CA ILE A 90 -23.96 -2.28 10.30
C ILE A 90 -25.05 -3.29 10.68
N ALA A 91 -25.83 -3.00 11.71
CA ALA A 91 -26.90 -3.90 12.17
C ALA A 91 -27.91 -4.21 11.06
N ASN A 92 -28.30 -3.21 10.27
CA ASN A 92 -29.18 -3.39 9.12
C ASN A 92 -28.55 -4.26 8.02
N ARG A 93 -27.26 -4.06 7.68
CA ARG A 93 -26.54 -4.90 6.71
C ARG A 93 -26.46 -6.36 7.18
N LEU A 94 -26.15 -6.57 8.47
CA LEU A 94 -26.11 -7.91 9.07
C LEU A 94 -27.49 -8.58 9.10
N ALA A 95 -28.56 -7.84 9.42
CA ALA A 95 -29.92 -8.37 9.37
C ALA A 95 -30.28 -8.84 7.95
N ARG A 96 -29.98 -8.04 6.91
CA ARG A 96 -30.18 -8.44 5.51
C ARG A 96 -29.38 -9.69 5.14
N LYS A 97 -28.13 -9.79 5.60
CA LYS A 97 -27.29 -10.98 5.43
C LYS A 97 -27.94 -12.22 6.05
N ILE A 98 -28.40 -12.12 7.30
CA ILE A 98 -29.04 -13.21 8.04
C ILE A 98 -30.33 -13.67 7.35
N LEU A 99 -31.11 -12.73 6.81
CA LEU A 99 -32.34 -13.01 6.07
C LEU A 99 -32.12 -13.52 4.63
N GLY A 100 -30.86 -13.71 4.20
CA GLY A 100 -30.53 -14.23 2.87
C GLY A 100 -30.71 -13.22 1.74
N PHE A 101 -30.88 -11.93 2.04
CA PHE A 101 -30.96 -10.91 1.00
C PHE A 101 -29.58 -10.54 0.48
N ARG A 102 -29.52 -10.17 -0.81
CA ARG A 102 -28.34 -9.53 -1.38
C ARG A 102 -28.03 -8.26 -0.61
N TYR A 103 -26.77 -8.06 -0.23
CA TYR A 103 -26.31 -6.92 0.56
C TYR A 103 -24.87 -6.54 0.16
N TYR A 104 -24.47 -5.33 0.49
CA TYR A 104 -23.09 -4.87 0.47
C TYR A 104 -22.71 -4.38 1.87
N MET A 105 -21.46 -4.65 2.28
CA MET A 105 -20.86 -4.04 3.48
C MET A 105 -20.27 -2.69 3.09
N ASP A 106 -21.15 -1.73 2.84
CA ASP A 106 -20.83 -0.43 2.27
C ASP A 106 -20.49 0.61 3.35
N LEU A 107 -19.40 0.36 4.07
CA LEU A 107 -19.00 1.15 5.23
C LEU A 107 -17.71 1.94 4.99
N THR A 108 -17.05 1.74 3.85
CA THR A 108 -15.76 2.36 3.53
C THR A 108 -15.99 3.75 2.93
N SER A 109 -15.19 4.71 3.38
CA SER A 109 -15.20 6.07 2.82
C SER A 109 -14.50 6.10 1.45
N LEU A 110 -14.76 7.16 0.67
CA LEU A 110 -13.91 7.52 -0.48
C LEU A 110 -12.90 8.61 -0.10
N ASP A 111 -12.91 9.07 1.15
CA ASP A 111 -11.93 10.04 1.64
C ASP A 111 -10.59 9.37 1.95
N ALA A 112 -9.67 9.46 0.98
CA ALA A 112 -8.29 8.99 1.12
C ALA A 112 -7.51 9.72 2.22
N THR A 113 -7.93 10.92 2.65
CA THR A 113 -7.20 11.67 3.68
C THR A 113 -7.29 11.03 5.07
N LEU A 114 -8.20 10.07 5.29
CA LEU A 114 -8.29 9.27 6.51
C LEU A 114 -7.01 8.45 6.76
N VAL A 115 -6.33 8.06 5.68
CA VAL A 115 -5.08 7.29 5.75
C VAL A 115 -3.93 8.26 6.02
N LYS A 116 -3.32 8.15 7.20
CA LYS A 116 -2.23 9.04 7.64
C LYS A 116 -0.82 8.48 7.40
N GLY A 117 -0.72 7.26 6.91
CA GLY A 117 0.55 6.61 6.62
C GLY A 117 0.34 5.41 5.71
N SER A 118 1.33 5.14 4.87
CA SER A 118 1.39 4.00 3.98
C SER A 118 2.86 3.55 3.83
N HIS A 119 3.11 2.54 3.00
CA HIS A 119 4.42 1.93 2.81
C HIS A 119 4.79 1.87 1.31
N GLY A 120 5.97 1.32 1.00
CA GLY A 120 6.40 1.03 -0.38
C GLY A 120 7.57 1.86 -0.88
N ARG A 121 8.04 2.85 -0.12
CA ARG A 121 9.30 3.55 -0.38
C ARG A 121 10.47 2.90 0.36
N LEU A 122 11.67 3.09 -0.17
CA LEU A 122 12.91 2.82 0.55
C LEU A 122 13.16 3.91 1.61
N PRO A 123 13.99 3.62 2.63
CA PRO A 123 14.56 4.65 3.50
C PRO A 123 15.16 5.81 2.71
N LEU A 124 15.08 7.02 3.26
CA LEU A 124 15.74 8.18 2.68
C LEU A 124 17.27 8.01 2.73
N PRO A 125 18.00 8.40 1.67
CA PRO A 125 19.47 8.36 1.68
C PRO A 125 20.06 9.10 2.89
N GLY A 126 20.89 8.40 3.66
CA GLY A 126 21.50 8.91 4.90
C GLY A 126 20.60 8.81 6.13
N LYS A 127 19.43 8.17 6.04
CA LYS A 127 18.53 7.88 7.17
C LYS A 127 18.24 6.39 7.35
N GLU A 128 19.02 5.54 6.70
CA GLU A 128 18.86 4.08 6.71
C GLU A 128 18.84 3.55 8.15
N GLU A 129 19.73 4.04 9.02
CA GLU A 129 19.78 3.63 10.43
C GLU A 129 18.47 3.91 11.21
N ALA A 130 17.72 4.95 10.82
CA ALA A 130 16.50 5.38 11.50
C ALA A 130 15.21 4.84 10.85
N GLU A 131 15.24 4.53 9.56
CA GLU A 131 14.06 4.19 8.76
C GLU A 131 14.05 2.73 8.26
N ALA A 132 15.20 2.05 8.23
CA ALA A 132 15.28 0.65 7.80
C ALA A 132 14.69 -0.30 8.85
N PRO A 133 14.16 -1.46 8.41
CA PRO A 133 13.72 -2.50 9.34
C PRO A 133 14.91 -3.06 10.13
N VAL A 134 14.66 -3.40 11.40
CA VAL A 134 15.65 -4.04 12.28
C VAL A 134 15.36 -5.54 12.40
N PHE A 135 16.41 -6.36 12.33
CA PHE A 135 16.33 -7.78 12.65
C PHE A 135 16.74 -7.99 14.11
N ILE A 136 15.80 -8.40 14.96
CA ILE A 136 16.04 -8.61 16.39
C ILE A 136 15.93 -10.10 16.70
N CYS A 137 16.95 -10.68 17.32
CA CYS A 137 16.91 -12.04 17.85
C CYS A 137 17.72 -12.16 19.14
N SER A 138 17.49 -13.25 19.89
CA SER A 138 18.15 -13.52 21.17
C SER A 138 19.52 -14.22 21.02
N SER A 139 19.98 -14.49 19.80
CA SER A 139 21.23 -15.21 19.52
C SER A 139 22.21 -14.32 18.75
N LYS A 140 23.49 -14.36 19.14
CA LYS A 140 24.58 -13.68 18.41
C LYS A 140 25.11 -14.47 17.21
N ALA A 141 24.63 -15.70 16.99
CA ALA A 141 25.18 -16.59 15.95
C ALA A 141 25.10 -15.99 14.53
N ILE A 142 24.08 -15.18 14.27
CA ILE A 142 23.82 -14.53 12.98
C ILE A 142 24.04 -13.00 13.03
N GLU A 143 24.84 -12.51 13.99
CA GLU A 143 25.15 -11.07 14.12
C GLU A 143 25.84 -10.56 12.84
N ARG A 144 25.32 -9.45 12.29
CA ARG A 144 25.80 -8.77 11.07
C ARG A 144 25.59 -7.27 11.22
N ASP A 145 26.46 -6.49 10.62
CA ASP A 145 26.32 -5.01 10.58
C ASP A 145 25.21 -4.59 9.60
N GLU A 146 25.09 -5.28 8.47
CA GLU A 146 24.07 -5.06 7.46
C GLU A 146 23.42 -6.37 7.03
N ILE A 147 22.09 -6.35 6.87
CA ILE A 147 21.31 -7.53 6.50
C ILE A 147 20.52 -7.20 5.22
N PRO A 148 20.87 -7.81 4.08
CA PRO A 148 20.00 -7.76 2.91
C PRO A 148 18.64 -8.36 3.26
N MET A 149 17.54 -7.70 2.87
CA MET A 149 16.19 -8.21 3.11
C MET A 149 15.96 -9.62 2.53
N THR A 150 16.71 -9.99 1.49
CA THR A 150 16.68 -11.32 0.87
C THR A 150 17.37 -12.40 1.70
N ALA A 151 18.25 -12.04 2.64
CA ALA A 151 18.99 -12.97 3.49
C ALA A 151 18.17 -13.48 4.69
N VAL A 152 17.06 -12.81 5.03
CA VAL A 152 16.23 -13.10 6.22
C VAL A 152 15.86 -14.58 6.31
N LYS A 153 15.45 -15.21 5.20
CA LYS A 153 15.11 -16.63 5.15
C LYS A 153 16.30 -17.52 5.58
N GLU A 154 17.48 -17.27 5.02
CA GLU A 154 18.67 -18.08 5.28
C GLU A 154 19.13 -17.92 6.73
N MET A 155 19.10 -16.69 7.26
CA MET A 155 19.41 -16.40 8.65
C MET A 155 18.48 -17.13 9.63
N LEU A 156 17.18 -17.20 9.32
CA LEU A 156 16.23 -17.99 10.13
C LEU A 156 16.53 -19.49 10.08
N LEU A 157 16.94 -20.02 8.93
CA LEU A 157 17.34 -21.43 8.81
C LEU A 157 18.64 -21.72 9.57
N GLU A 158 19.61 -20.81 9.55
CA GLU A 158 20.84 -20.90 10.32
C GLU A 158 20.56 -20.87 11.84
N LEU A 159 19.66 -20.01 12.30
CA LEU A 159 19.25 -20.01 13.71
C LEU A 159 18.56 -21.31 14.14
N GLN A 160 17.76 -21.90 13.25
CA GLN A 160 16.94 -23.07 13.57
C GLN A 160 17.72 -24.39 13.48
N PHE A 161 18.67 -24.47 12.55
CA PHE A 161 19.36 -25.72 12.19
C PHE A 161 20.89 -25.62 12.15
N GLY A 162 21.45 -24.41 12.24
CA GLY A 162 22.88 -24.19 12.38
C GLY A 162 23.37 -24.77 13.71
N LYS A 163 24.55 -25.38 13.68
CA LYS A 163 25.20 -25.94 14.88
C LYS A 163 25.85 -24.86 15.72
#